data_AF-A0AAU0WBE9-F1
#
_entry.id   AF-A0AAU0WBE9-F1
#
_cell.length_a   1.000
_cell.length_b   1.000
_cell.length_c   1.000
_cell.angle_alpha   90.00
_cell.angle_beta   90.00
_cell.angle_gamma   90.00
#
_symmetry.space_group_name_H-M   'P 1'
#
loop_
_entity.id
_entity.type
_entity.pdbx_description
1 polymer ?
#
loop_
_entity_poly.entity_id
_entity_poly.type
_entity_poly.pdbx_seq_one_letter_code
_entity_poly.pdbx_strand_id
1 'polypeptide(L)' 'MAEDWDGVVLNEDFIRSAETTEPSARARMLAARWKAAGPEPQPWRSDEAPAGWFFSKARRRWWRR' A
#
# COMPACT_ATOMS: atom_id res chain seq x y z
N MET A 1 -31.49 18.22 -11.99
CA MET A 1 -30.64 19.24 -12.62
C MET A 1 -29.23 18.70 -12.53
N ALA A 2 -28.56 18.52 -13.66
CA ALA A 2 -27.13 18.20 -13.68
C ALA A 2 -26.44 19.53 -13.93
N GLU A 3 -26.19 20.27 -12.86
CA GLU A 3 -25.47 21.55 -12.93
C GLU A 3 -24.13 21.36 -13.66
N ASP A 4 -23.88 22.31 -14.55
CA ASP A 4 -22.72 22.57 -15.41
C ASP A 4 -21.35 22.06 -14.87
N TRP A 5 -20.93 20.89 -15.36
CA TRP A 5 -19.60 20.32 -15.10
C TRP A 5 -18.59 20.68 -16.20
N ASP A 6 -19.04 21.31 -17.30
CA ASP A 6 -18.22 21.53 -18.50
C ASP A 6 -17.08 22.55 -18.27
N GLY A 7 -17.17 23.36 -17.21
CA GLY A 7 -16.15 24.33 -16.83
C GLY A 7 -15.21 23.91 -15.68
N VAL A 8 -15.42 22.75 -15.06
CA VAL A 8 -14.65 22.35 -13.87
C VAL A 8 -13.27 21.80 -14.27
N VAL A 9 -12.22 22.51 -13.87
CA VAL A 9 -10.83 22.10 -14.12
C VAL A 9 -10.25 21.40 -12.89
N LEU A 10 -10.14 20.07 -12.95
CA LEU A 10 -9.62 19.22 -11.88
C LEU A 10 -8.08 19.14 -11.89
N ASN A 11 -7.42 20.27 -11.66
CA ASN A 11 -5.95 20.38 -11.63
C ASN A 11 -5.38 20.29 -10.20
N GLU A 12 -4.05 20.45 -10.06
CA GLU A 12 -3.36 20.39 -8.76
C GLU A 12 -3.87 21.46 -7.79
N ASP A 13 -4.17 22.67 -8.26
CA ASP A 13 -4.68 23.76 -7.42
C ASP A 13 -6.06 23.44 -6.84
N PHE A 14 -6.94 22.83 -7.65
CA PHE A 14 -8.23 22.32 -7.19
C PHE A 14 -8.06 21.29 -6.05
N ILE A 15 -7.14 20.33 -6.23
CA ILE A 15 -6.84 19.31 -5.20
C ILE A 15 -6.29 19.96 -3.93
N ARG A 16 -5.38 20.92 -4.06
CA ARG A 16 -4.76 21.66 -2.94
C ARG A 16 -5.75 22.56 -2.20
N SER A 17 -6.77 23.04 -2.90
CA SER A 17 -7.82 23.90 -2.33
C SER A 17 -8.83 23.14 -1.46
N ALA A 18 -8.81 21.81 -1.50
CA ALA A 18 -9.67 21.00 -0.66
C ALA A 18 -9.38 21.25 0.81
N GLU A 19 -10.35 21.82 1.51
CA GLU A 19 -10.25 22.16 2.94
C GLU A 19 -9.95 20.94 3.80
N THR A 20 -10.45 19.77 3.39
CA THR A 20 -10.20 18.50 4.09
C THR A 20 -9.24 17.63 3.29
N THR A 21 -8.04 17.44 3.82
CA THR A 21 -7.12 16.39 3.37
C THR A 21 -7.35 15.16 4.23
N GLU A 22 -8.25 14.27 3.86
CA GLU A 22 -8.46 13.06 4.66
C GLU A 22 -7.27 12.10 4.49
N PRO A 23 -6.53 11.75 5.56
CA PRO A 23 -5.40 10.81 5.51
C PRO A 23 -5.80 9.43 4.95
N SER A 24 -7.10 9.17 4.92
CA SER A 24 -7.69 7.90 4.52
C SER A 24 -8.17 7.86 3.07
N ALA A 25 -8.09 8.91 2.25
CA ALA A 25 -8.57 8.85 0.86
C ALA A 25 -7.89 7.70 0.08
N ARG A 26 -6.55 7.65 0.13
CA ARG A 26 -5.76 6.54 -0.43
C ARG A 26 -6.07 5.20 0.25
N ALA A 27 -6.29 5.20 1.57
CA ALA A 27 -6.65 3.99 2.31
C ALA A 27 -8.03 3.45 1.91
N ARG A 28 -9.02 4.31 1.65
CA ARG A 28 -10.36 3.94 1.19
C ARG A 28 -10.33 3.45 -0.26
N MET A 29 -9.56 4.09 -1.14
CA MET A 29 -9.33 3.58 -2.49
C MET A 29 -8.69 2.19 -2.47
N LEU A 30 -7.70 1.99 -1.59
CA LEU A 30 -7.01 0.72 -1.44
C LEU A 30 -7.92 -0.35 -0.82
N ALA A 31 -8.75 0.01 0.17
CA ALA A 31 -9.77 -0.86 0.74
C ALA A 31 -10.84 -1.26 -0.29
N ALA A 32 -11.30 -0.33 -1.13
CA ALA A 32 -12.24 -0.63 -2.22
C ALA A 32 -11.62 -1.59 -3.24
N ARG A 33 -10.35 -1.37 -3.62
CA ARG A 33 -9.60 -2.29 -4.49
C ARG A 33 -9.45 -3.67 -3.86
N TRP A 34 -9.09 -3.77 -2.58
CA TRP A 34 -8.95 -5.05 -1.87
C TRP A 34 -10.28 -5.78 -1.66
N LYS A 35 -11.40 -5.06 -1.55
CA LYS A 35 -12.71 -5.68 -1.50
C LYS A 35 -13.03 -6.46 -2.79
N ALA A 36 -12.58 -5.96 -3.93
CA ALA A 36 -12.79 -6.59 -5.24
C ALA A 36 -11.67 -7.57 -5.62
N ALA A 37 -10.44 -7.29 -5.21
CA ALA A 37 -9.23 -8.02 -5.59
C ALA A 37 -8.26 -8.06 -4.39
N GLY A 38 -8.69 -8.72 -3.32
CA GLY A 38 -7.85 -8.95 -2.14
C GLY A 38 -6.63 -9.79 -2.51
N PRO A 39 -5.49 -9.61 -1.82
CA PRO A 39 -4.34 -10.47 -2.02
C PRO A 39 -4.69 -11.91 -1.63
N GLU A 40 -4.12 -12.88 -2.34
CA GLU A 40 -4.20 -14.28 -1.94
C GLU A 40 -3.62 -14.47 -0.52
N PRO A 41 -4.19 -15.37 0.30
CA PRO A 41 -3.72 -15.63 1.64
C PRO A 41 -2.28 -16.15 1.58
N GLN A 42 -1.36 -15.34 2.10
CA GLN A 42 0.02 -15.74 2.27
C GLN A 42 0.18 -16.51 3.60
N PRO A 43 1.06 -17.51 3.66
CA PRO A 43 1.35 -18.17 4.91
C PRO A 43 1.92 -17.17 5.93
N TRP A 44 1.39 -17.23 7.16
CA TRP A 44 1.81 -16.45 8.33
C TRP A 44 3.32 -16.49 8.62
N ARG A 45 4.00 -17.50 8.09
CA ARG A 45 5.46 -17.57 7.99
C ARG A 45 5.81 -17.85 6.55
N SER A 46 6.60 -16.95 5.97
CA SER A 46 7.38 -17.27 4.78
C SER A 46 8.37 -18.37 5.16
N ASP A 47 8.35 -19.51 4.46
CA ASP A 47 9.39 -20.54 4.58
C ASP A 47 10.77 -19.97 4.22
N GLU A 48 10.79 -18.88 3.44
CA GLU A 48 11.97 -18.12 3.10
C GLU A 48 12.25 -17.03 4.13
N ALA A 49 13.50 -16.96 4.58
CA ALA A 49 13.93 -15.98 5.57
C ALA A 49 13.77 -14.55 5.03
N PRO A 50 13.16 -13.63 5.79
CA PRO A 50 12.77 -12.28 5.33
C PRO A 50 13.94 -11.40 4.92
N ALA A 51 15.15 -11.79 5.29
CA ALA A 51 16.38 -11.23 4.78
C ALA A 51 17.43 -12.34 4.85
N GLY A 52 17.96 -12.75 3.69
CA GLY A 52 18.87 -13.89 3.53
C GLY A 52 20.12 -13.86 4.42
N TRP A 53 20.41 -12.74 5.10
CA TRP A 53 21.50 -12.64 6.07
C TRP A 53 21.07 -12.97 7.51
N PHE A 54 19.84 -12.72 7.94
CA PHE A 54 19.46 -12.92 9.37
C PHE A 54 19.33 -14.39 9.78
N PHE A 55 19.09 -15.30 8.84
CA PHE A 55 18.97 -16.74 9.10
C PHE A 55 19.92 -17.61 8.28
N SER A 56 20.94 -17.04 7.63
CA SER A 56 21.92 -17.85 6.90
C SER A 56 22.55 -18.87 7.86
N LYS A 57 22.18 -20.15 7.72
CA LYS A 57 22.82 -21.26 8.43
C LYS A 57 24.34 -21.23 8.22
N ALA A 58 24.78 -20.73 7.05
CA ALA A 58 26.18 -20.48 6.73
C ALA A 58 26.87 -19.58 7.78
N ARG A 59 26.26 -18.46 8.19
CA ARG A 59 26.85 -17.58 9.20
C ARG A 59 26.85 -18.25 10.58
N ARG A 60 25.79 -18.97 10.98
CA ARG A 60 25.78 -19.71 12.26
C ARG A 60 26.89 -20.77 12.34
N ARG A 61 27.26 -21.38 11.21
CA ARG A 61 28.31 -22.40 11.13
C ARG A 61 29.73 -21.83 11.26
N TRP A 62 29.93 -20.58 10.85
CA TRP A 62 31.22 -19.88 10.96
C TRP A 62 31.53 -19.46 12.40
N TRP A 63 30.52 -19.01 13.16
CA TRP A 63 30.68 -18.54 14.54
C TRP A 63 30.83 -19.67 15.57
N ARG A 64 30.77 -20.94 15.13
CA ARG A 64 30.97 -22.13 15.98
C ARG A 64 32.30 -22.83 15.73
N ARG A 65 33.21 -22.22 14.95
CA ARG A 65 34.58 -22.68 14.76
C ARG A 65 35.53 -21.81 15.56
#